data_AF-A0A2V1K2V5-F1
#
_entry.id   AF-A0A2V1K2V5-F1
#
_cell.length_a   1.000
_cell.length_b   1.000
_cell.length_c   1.000
_cell.angle_alpha   90.00
_cell.angle_beta   90.00
_cell.angle_gamma   90.00
#
_symmetry.space_group_name_H-M   'P 1'
#
loop_
_entity.id
_entity.type
_entity.pdbx_description
1 polymer ?
#
loop_
_entity_poly.entity_id
_entity_poly.type
_entity_poly.pdbx_seq_one_letter_code
_entity_poly.pdbx_strand_id
1 'polypeptide(L)'
;MTTRSRRVNVRGVTTAITYPGAGPAPVLRVQLRVGENSLVLAFLGRDDLQAIEIGTQLRAKGALVDRRGTPTIYNPEISIIADTEVEEDV
;
A
#
# COMPACT_ATOMS: atom_id res chain seq x y z
N MET A 1 -15.63 -14.04 -15.42
CA MET A 1 -14.26 -14.16 -14.89
C MET A 1 -14.33 -13.83 -13.41
N THR A 2 -14.46 -14.84 -12.56
CA THR A 2 -14.77 -14.68 -11.14
C THR A 2 -13.50 -14.30 -10.41
N THR A 3 -13.32 -13.01 -10.12
CA THR A 3 -12.13 -12.53 -9.42
C THR A 3 -12.15 -13.05 -7.98
N ARG A 4 -11.41 -14.13 -7.70
CA ARG A 4 -11.32 -14.72 -6.36
C ARG A 4 -10.47 -13.80 -5.50
N SER A 5 -11.11 -13.02 -4.63
CA SER A 5 -10.40 -12.24 -3.63
C SER A 5 -9.87 -13.15 -2.52
N ARG A 6 -8.66 -12.88 -2.03
CA ARG A 6 -8.06 -13.58 -0.87
C ARG A 6 -7.76 -12.57 0.22
N ARG A 7 -8.22 -12.79 1.45
CA ARG A 7 -7.80 -11.96 2.59
C ARG A 7 -6.33 -12.20 2.89
N VAL A 8 -5.57 -11.12 2.99
CA VAL A 8 -4.13 -11.14 3.28
C VAL A 8 -3.79 -10.16 4.39
N ASN A 9 -2.65 -10.42 5.03
CA ASN A 9 -2.01 -9.54 5.99
C ASN A 9 -0.51 -9.57 5.69
N VAL A 10 0.01 -8.49 5.13
CA VAL A 10 1.36 -8.42 4.58
C VAL A 10 2.12 -7.25 5.19
N ARG A 11 3.44 -7.39 5.24
CA ARG A 11 4.37 -6.32 5.67
C ARG A 11 5.30 -6.01 4.51
N GLY A 12 5.61 -4.74 4.31
CA GLY A 12 6.47 -4.33 3.23
C GLY A 12 6.91 -2.88 3.35
N VAL A 13 7.72 -2.44 2.39
CA VAL A 13 8.23 -1.07 2.30
C VAL A 13 7.56 -0.34 1.16
N THR A 14 7.17 0.91 1.39
CA THR A 14 6.62 1.78 0.34
C THR A 14 7.73 2.15 -0.65
N THR A 15 7.55 1.81 -1.92
CA THR A 15 8.55 2.11 -2.96
C THR A 15 8.14 3.25 -3.88
N ALA A 16 6.84 3.52 -4.00
CA ALA A 16 6.32 4.61 -4.82
C ALA A 16 4.92 5.03 -4.34
N ILE A 17 4.60 6.31 -4.49
CA ILE A 17 3.27 6.88 -4.27
C ILE A 17 2.84 7.57 -5.56
N THR A 18 1.65 7.26 -6.04
CA THR A 18 1.05 7.89 -7.23
C THR A 18 -0.23 8.61 -6.82
N TYR A 19 -0.15 9.93 -6.79
CA TYR A 19 -1.25 10.84 -6.52
C TYR A 19 -2.26 10.85 -7.68
N PRO A 20 -3.56 10.97 -7.40
CA PRO A 20 -4.55 11.07 -8.45
C PRO A 20 -4.43 12.40 -9.20
N GLY A 21 -4.67 12.36 -10.51
CA GLY A 21 -4.87 13.58 -11.29
C GLY A 21 -6.21 14.24 -10.99
N ALA A 22 -6.44 15.42 -11.57
CA ALA A 22 -7.71 16.13 -11.43
C ALA A 22 -8.88 15.30 -12.00
N GLY A 23 -9.90 15.02 -11.17
CA GLY A 23 -11.09 14.27 -11.58
C GLY A 23 -12.02 13.88 -10.42
N PRO A 24 -13.25 13.42 -10.73
CA PRO A 24 -14.29 13.21 -9.72
C PRO A 24 -14.13 11.95 -8.85
N ALA A 25 -13.21 11.06 -9.20
CA ALA A 25 -12.98 9.79 -8.48
C ALA A 25 -11.48 9.57 -8.23
N PRO A 26 -10.89 10.27 -7.25
CA PRO A 26 -9.47 10.16 -6.96
C PRO A 26 -9.13 8.75 -6.48
N VAL A 27 -8.01 8.23 -6.98
CA VAL A 27 -7.43 6.96 -6.51
C VAL A 27 -5.95 7.16 -6.27
N LEU A 28 -5.59 7.37 -5.01
CA LEU A 28 -4.21 7.35 -4.55
C LEU A 28 -3.71 5.90 -4.54
N ARG A 29 -2.52 5.68 -5.10
CA ARG A 29 -1.89 4.35 -5.16
C ARG A 29 -0.56 4.37 -4.44
N VAL A 30 -0.32 3.33 -3.65
CA VAL A 30 0.96 3.10 -2.98
C VAL A 30 1.49 1.76 -3.45
N GLN A 31 2.70 1.74 -4.00
CA GLN A 31 3.38 0.51 -4.34
C GLN A 31 4.13 0.00 -3.10
N LEU A 32 3.83 -1.23 -2.70
CA LEU A 32 4.41 -1.89 -1.54
C LEU A 32 5.25 -3.07 -2.00
N ARG A 33 6.54 -3.08 -1.64
CA ARG A 33 7.42 -4.24 -1.85
C ARG A 33 7.30 -5.18 -0.66
N VAL A 34 6.99 -6.45 -0.93
CA VAL A 34 6.79 -7.52 0.05
C VAL A 34 7.71 -8.69 -0.34
N GLY A 35 8.89 -8.74 0.28
CA GLY A 35 9.97 -9.62 -0.16
C GLY A 35 10.44 -9.25 -1.57
N GLU A 36 10.53 -10.24 -2.46
CA GLU A 36 10.88 -10.05 -3.88
C GLU A 36 9.69 -9.58 -4.74
N ASN A 37 8.47 -9.60 -4.18
CA ASN A 37 7.25 -9.24 -4.90
C ASN A 37 6.82 -7.81 -4.61
N SER A 38 5.91 -7.29 -5.43
CA SER A 38 5.25 -6.01 -5.17
C SER A 38 3.75 -6.10 -5.38
N LEU A 39 3.01 -5.26 -4.65
CA LEU A 39 1.58 -5.09 -4.80
C LEU A 39 1.20 -3.61 -4.72
N VAL A 40 -0.02 -3.30 -5.12
CA VAL A 40 -0.58 -1.95 -5.05
C VAL A 40 -1.61 -1.88 -3.94
N LEU A 41 -1.46 -0.89 -3.07
CA LEU A 41 -2.52 -0.43 -2.18
C LEU A 41 -3.27 0.69 -2.90
N ALA A 42 -4.54 0.49 -3.20
CA ALA A 42 -5.38 1.47 -3.91
C ALA A 42 -6.40 2.07 -2.95
N PHE A 43 -6.24 3.36 -2.65
CA PHE A 43 -7.13 4.12 -1.78
C PHE A 43 -8.11 4.91 -2.64
N LEU A 44 -9.35 4.42 -2.70
CA LEU A 44 -10.42 5.02 -3.48
C LEU A 44 -11.00 6.22 -2.71
N GLY A 45 -11.23 7.33 -3.42
CA GLY A 45 -11.75 8.56 -2.83
C GLY A 45 -10.73 9.31 -1.97
N ARG A 46 -9.44 8.92 -2.02
CA ARG A 46 -8.34 9.61 -1.35
C ARG A 46 -7.47 10.31 -2.38
N ASP A 47 -7.20 11.57 -2.13
CA ASP A 47 -6.24 12.42 -2.83
C ASP A 47 -4.87 12.43 -2.16
N ASP A 48 -4.83 12.30 -0.83
CA ASP A 48 -3.59 12.29 -0.05
C ASP A 48 -3.61 11.29 1.13
N LEU A 49 -2.41 10.90 1.58
CA LEU A 49 -2.14 10.12 2.79
C LEU A 49 -0.91 10.71 3.51
N GLN A 50 -1.16 11.69 4.38
CA GLN A 50 -0.11 12.43 5.11
C GLN A 50 0.84 11.58 5.96
N ALA A 51 0.48 10.33 6.27
CA ALA A 51 1.23 9.48 7.18
C ALA A 51 2.16 8.47 6.48
N ILE A 52 2.26 8.50 5.15
CA ILE A 52 3.06 7.53 4.39
C ILE A 52 4.01 8.25 3.46
N GLU A 53 5.29 7.93 3.59
CA GLU A 53 6.33 8.39 2.70
C GLU A 53 6.96 7.20 1.95
N ILE A 54 7.78 7.50 0.94
CA ILE A 54 8.63 6.49 0.32
C ILE A 54 9.65 6.02 1.37
N GLY A 55 9.82 4.71 1.51
CA GLY A 55 10.66 4.10 2.53
C GLY A 55 9.92 3.71 3.82
N THR A 56 8.70 4.20 4.06
CA THR A 56 7.93 3.80 5.25
C THR A 56 7.62 2.30 5.22
N GLN A 57 7.92 1.60 6.32
CA GLN A 57 7.45 0.23 6.52
C GLN A 57 5.99 0.21 6.96
N LEU A 58 5.19 -0.61 6.27
CA LEU A 58 3.75 -0.70 6.50
C LEU A 58 3.32 -2.16 6.65
N ARG A 59 2.36 -2.36 7.54
CA ARG A 59 1.49 -3.54 7.55
C ARG A 59 0.21 -3.20 6.79
N ALA A 60 -0.13 -3.98 5.78
CA ALA A 60 -1.37 -3.83 5.02
C ALA A 60 -2.24 -5.09 5.16
N LYS A 61 -3.51 -4.90 5.48
CA LYS A 61 -4.50 -5.97 5.62
C LYS A 61 -5.72 -5.65 4.76
N GLY A 62 -6.19 -6.65 4.02
CA GLY A 62 -7.35 -6.48 3.17
C GLY A 62 -7.56 -7.63 2.20
N ALA A 63 -8.45 -7.42 1.24
CA ALA A 63 -8.70 -8.36 0.16
C ALA A 63 -7.72 -8.13 -0.99
N LEU A 64 -6.82 -9.09 -1.22
CA LEU A 64 -5.95 -9.13 -2.38
C LEU A 64 -6.73 -9.61 -3.58
N VAL A 65 -6.63 -8.84 -4.67
CA VAL A 65 -7.30 -9.07 -5.93
C VAL A 65 -6.27 -8.92 -7.05
N ASP A 66 -6.28 -9.81 -8.03
CA ASP A 66 -5.56 -9.57 -9.28
C ASP A 66 -6.35 -8.57 -10.15
N ARG A 67 -5.73 -7.43 -10.45
CA ARG A 67 -6.27 -6.46 -11.40
C ARG A 67 -5.37 -6.42 -12.63
N ARG A 68 -5.75 -7.15 -13.68
CA ARG A 68 -5.03 -7.19 -14.97
C ARG A 68 -3.54 -7.56 -14.78
N GLY A 69 -3.24 -8.51 -13.91
CA GLY A 69 -1.88 -8.94 -13.59
C GLY A 69 -1.19 -8.14 -12.50
N THR A 70 -1.84 -7.12 -11.92
CA THR A 70 -1.31 -6.36 -10.78
C THR A 70 -2.01 -6.77 -9.49
N PRO A 71 -1.29 -7.38 -8.52
CA PRO A 71 -1.83 -7.68 -7.20
C PRO A 71 -2.21 -6.38 -6.51
N THR A 72 -3.49 -6.21 -6.18
CA THR A 72 -4.03 -4.96 -5.64
C THR A 72 -4.88 -5.21 -4.40
N ILE A 73 -4.71 -4.40 -3.37
CA ILE A 73 -5.59 -4.33 -2.21
C ILE A 73 -6.31 -2.99 -2.24
N TYR A 74 -7.64 -3.02 -2.28
CA TYR A 74 -8.46 -1.82 -2.27
C TYR A 74 -8.82 -1.43 -0.83
N ASN A 75 -8.70 -0.15 -0.51
CA ASN A 75 -8.98 0.43 0.80
C ASN A 75 -8.48 -0.46 1.97
N PRO A 76 -7.19 -0.81 1.98
CA PRO A 76 -6.63 -1.64 3.03
C PRO A 76 -6.71 -0.95 4.40
N GLU A 77 -6.82 -1.76 5.45
CA GLU A 77 -6.39 -1.36 6.78
C GLU A 77 -4.86 -1.30 6.77
N ILE A 78 -4.28 -0.15 7.10
CA ILE A 78 -2.83 0.04 7.18
C ILE A 78 -2.38 0.40 8.59
N SER A 79 -1.16 0.01 8.93
CA SER A 79 -0.48 0.46 10.13
C SER A 79 0.99 0.68 9.82
N ILE A 80 1.54 1.80 10.26
CA ILE A 80 2.97 2.08 10.17
C ILE A 80 3.69 1.17 11.15
N ILE A 81 4.72 0.51 10.68
CA ILE A 81 5.64 -0.26 11.51
C ILE A 81 6.79 0.71 11.76
N ALA A 82 6.93 1.21 12.99
CA ALA A 82 8.12 1.96 13.33
C ALA A 82 9.32 1.01 13.18
N ASP A 83 10.28 1.35 12.32
CA ASP A 83 11.64 0.88 12.53
C ASP A 83 12.09 1.56 13.81
N THR A 84 12.02 0.85 14.93
CA THR A 84 12.86 1.17 16.07
C THR A 84 14.27 0.74 15.68
N GLU A 85 14.90 1.51 14.79
CA GLU A 85 16.34 1.69 14.81
C GLU A 85 16.56 2.96 15.63
N VAL A 86 16.48 2.78 16.96
CA VAL A 86 17.21 3.67 17.87
C VAL A 86 18.70 3.41 17.61
N GLU A 87 19.29 4.12 16.66
CA GLU A 87 20.69 4.49 16.82
C GLU A 87 20.74 5.59 17.90
N GLU A 88 20.65 5.15 19.17
CA GLU A 88 21.40 5.82 20.23
C GLU A 88 22.87 5.48 19.98
N ASP A 89 23.57 6.33 19.24
CA ASP A 89 25.04 6.35 19.25
C ASP A 89 25.51 7.77 19.58
N VAL A 90 25.70 7.95 20.90
CA VAL A 90 26.73 8.71 21.66
C VAL A 90 27.14 10.10 21.18
#